data_AF-A0A6U4PM28-F1
#
_entry.id   AF-A0A6U4PM28-F1
#
_cell.length_a   1.000
_cell.length_b   1.000
_cell.length_c   1.000
_cell.angle_alpha   90.00
_cell.angle_beta   90.00
_cell.angle_gamma   90.00
#
_symmetry.space_group_name_H-M   'P 1'
#
loop_
_entity.id
_entity.type
_entity.pdbx_description
1 polymer ?
#
loop_
_entity_poly.entity_id
_entity_poly.type
_entity_poly.pdbx_seq_one_letter_code
_entity_poly.pdbx_strand_id
1 'polypeptide(L)'
;QFLYFIGGVVARRKMLRRSQPLAKKSFTLHPRSGQKGAKNLAFKPKMREDKLAQFQWAFNLEFPRRRPDAWNVPEAERLGMRAWPKEIGFYNAGDNFELTPEAHYRLFARFGDDEHWTADHSEKTIIAQLPVVEAEPKLGLGRVNEVFRHHVKRFGADHTVYNAVMQARAFAKDYDGAVALFKEMEGLGLEPSAQSYVNLMLAARIAGKPKAAAEEHFQRAVSRGALSAVMRLDTEFEMWWAQLERMGSFESGEGYLGVKETGAKPLPKDPFAIWGWDNSERKFVTKREAVTAEVNRRTRSAGMTGTVYNSVLREPWFKYRGMRAADRRGPKVGSAPSQRANWFDVTNPTETPSVYKRRPATK
;
A
#
# COMPACT_ATOMS: atom_id res chain seq x y z
N GLN A 1 40.29 16.89 18.18
CA GLN A 1 40.52 18.26 18.68
C GLN A 1 39.38 18.62 19.60
N PHE A 2 39.76 19.03 20.80
CA PHE A 2 39.03 19.04 22.08
C PHE A 2 38.52 20.45 22.45
N LEU A 3 37.52 20.51 23.35
CA LEU A 3 37.15 21.57 24.33
C LEU A 3 36.82 23.00 23.82
N TYR A 4 35.66 23.61 24.10
CA TYR A 4 35.12 24.18 25.37
C TYR A 4 35.85 25.44 25.92
N PHE A 5 35.13 26.59 25.85
CA PHE A 5 34.78 27.52 26.95
C PHE A 5 35.69 28.70 27.42
N ILE A 6 34.98 29.80 27.81
CA ILE A 6 35.32 30.98 28.66
C ILE A 6 36.06 32.14 27.94
N GLY A 7 35.74 33.45 28.03
CA GLY A 7 34.79 34.26 28.83
C GLY A 7 35.18 35.76 28.77
N GLY A 8 34.35 36.65 29.35
CA GLY A 8 34.68 38.06 29.71
C GLY A 8 34.17 39.14 28.72
N VAL A 9 33.01 39.78 28.92
CA VAL A 9 32.71 40.96 29.80
C VAL A 9 33.61 42.18 29.56
N VAL A 10 33.06 43.25 28.96
CA VAL A 10 33.09 44.65 29.47
C VAL A 10 31.87 45.41 28.92
N ALA A 11 31.21 46.12 29.84
CA ALA A 11 29.99 46.90 29.67
C ALA A 11 30.17 48.21 28.86
N ARG A 12 29.07 48.72 28.29
CA ARG A 12 28.67 50.13 28.45
C ARG A 12 27.19 50.37 28.11
N ARG A 13 26.51 50.95 29.09
CA ARG A 13 25.14 51.51 29.07
C ARG A 13 24.91 52.42 27.86
N LYS A 14 23.77 52.24 27.17
CA LYS A 14 22.98 53.37 26.66
C LYS A 14 21.50 53.13 26.97
N MET A 15 20.94 54.09 27.70
CA MET A 15 19.52 54.26 27.96
C MET A 15 18.70 54.15 26.68
N LEU A 16 17.66 53.32 26.67
CA LEU A 16 16.50 53.54 25.82
C LEU A 16 15.23 53.42 26.66
N ARG A 17 14.44 54.48 26.51
CA ARG A 17 13.27 54.90 27.28
C ARG A 17 12.17 53.83 27.26
N ARG A 18 11.44 53.75 28.38
CA ARG A 18 10.10 53.19 28.50
C ARG A 18 9.26 53.53 27.26
N SER A 19 8.90 52.53 26.46
CA SER A 19 7.85 52.67 25.45
C SER A 19 6.51 52.72 26.19
N GLN A 20 5.93 53.91 26.28
CA GLN A 20 4.50 54.02 26.58
C GLN A 20 3.70 53.36 25.45
N PRO A 21 2.56 52.70 25.75
CA PRO A 21 1.65 52.24 24.73
C PRO A 21 0.98 53.47 24.10
N LEU A 22 1.47 53.88 22.94
CA LEU A 22 0.80 54.84 22.06
C LEU A 22 -0.45 54.18 21.49
N ALA A 23 -1.55 54.24 22.23
CA ALA A 23 -2.89 54.00 21.73
C ALA A 23 -3.26 55.13 20.74
N LYS A 24 -2.73 55.05 19.52
CA LYS A 24 -3.20 55.90 18.41
C LYS A 24 -4.57 55.39 17.96
N LYS A 25 -5.63 55.96 18.55
CA LYS A 25 -6.99 55.99 17.98
C LYS A 25 -6.93 56.77 16.65
N SER A 26 -6.72 56.09 15.54
CA SER A 26 -6.90 56.68 14.21
C SER A 26 -8.38 56.63 13.82
N PHE A 27 -9.10 57.70 14.12
CA PHE A 27 -10.40 58.01 13.52
C PHE A 27 -10.18 58.52 12.09
N THR A 28 -10.12 57.62 11.11
CA THR A 28 -10.22 57.99 9.69
C THR A 28 -11.65 57.80 9.22
N LEU A 29 -12.46 58.87 9.21
CA LEU A 29 -13.77 58.87 8.57
C LEU A 29 -13.60 58.85 7.04
N HIS A 30 -14.37 58.03 6.33
CA HIS A 30 -14.51 58.09 4.87
C HIS A 30 -15.98 57.72 4.50
N PRO A 31 -16.52 58.21 3.37
CA PRO A 31 -17.82 58.88 3.34
C PRO A 31 -18.88 58.05 2.59
N ARG A 32 -18.73 56.72 2.54
CA ARG A 32 -19.65 55.84 1.78
C ARG A 32 -20.24 54.65 2.54
N SER A 33 -20.06 54.57 3.86
CA SER A 33 -20.93 53.73 4.69
C SER A 33 -20.87 54.21 6.14
N GLY A 34 -22.03 54.35 6.78
CA GLY A 34 -22.19 54.85 8.15
C GLY A 34 -21.61 53.94 9.26
N GLN A 35 -20.74 52.97 8.96
CA GLN A 35 -20.15 52.09 9.96
C GLN A 35 -19.01 52.76 10.72
N LYS A 36 -19.32 53.25 11.93
CA LYS A 36 -18.35 53.73 12.92
C LYS A 36 -17.74 52.56 13.71
N GLY A 37 -16.94 51.69 13.06
CA GLY A 37 -16.26 50.57 13.75
C GLY A 37 -15.73 49.46 12.82
N ALA A 38 -15.02 48.47 13.39
CA ALA A 38 -14.58 47.22 12.73
C ALA A 38 -13.73 47.41 11.45
N LYS A 39 -12.66 48.21 11.53
CA LYS A 39 -11.73 48.46 10.41
C LYS A 39 -10.52 47.51 10.36
N ASN A 40 -10.48 46.50 11.22
CA ASN A 40 -9.41 45.51 11.18
C ASN A 40 -9.60 44.60 9.96
N LEU A 41 -8.84 44.89 8.89
CA LEU A 41 -8.94 44.20 7.61
C LEU A 41 -8.55 42.71 7.70
N ALA A 42 -7.80 42.31 8.73
CA ALA A 42 -7.45 40.91 8.95
C ALA A 42 -8.68 40.04 9.26
N PHE A 43 -9.68 40.59 9.94
CA PHE A 43 -10.91 39.87 10.30
C PHE A 43 -12.11 40.31 9.45
N LYS A 44 -12.08 41.53 8.91
CA LYS A 44 -13.14 42.10 8.10
C LYS A 44 -12.55 42.75 6.84
N PRO A 45 -12.14 41.94 5.85
CA PRO A 45 -11.61 42.46 4.60
C PRO A 45 -12.68 43.29 3.89
N LYS A 46 -12.27 44.38 3.24
CA LYS A 46 -13.16 45.24 2.45
C LYS A 46 -13.39 44.66 1.05
N MET A 47 -13.89 43.44 0.99
CA MET A 47 -14.23 42.74 -0.25
C MET A 47 -15.74 42.55 -0.33
N ARG A 48 -16.28 42.52 -1.55
CA ARG A 48 -17.69 42.19 -1.78
C ARG A 48 -17.94 40.70 -1.51
N GLU A 49 -19.16 40.36 -1.10
CA GLU A 49 -19.53 38.98 -0.76
C GLU A 49 -19.42 38.01 -1.93
N ASP A 50 -19.73 38.43 -3.17
CA ASP A 50 -19.53 37.62 -4.38
C ASP A 50 -18.05 37.25 -4.61
N LYS A 51 -17.15 38.18 -4.28
CA LYS A 51 -15.70 37.95 -4.33
C LYS A 51 -15.21 37.13 -3.14
N LEU A 52 -15.92 37.12 -2.01
CA LEU A 52 -15.61 36.25 -0.87
C LEU A 52 -16.15 34.84 -1.06
N ALA A 53 -17.27 34.67 -1.78
CA ALA A 53 -17.92 33.37 -2.01
C ALA A 53 -16.98 32.38 -2.73
N GLN A 54 -16.19 32.86 -3.69
CA GLN A 54 -15.16 32.03 -4.32
C GLN A 54 -14.08 31.55 -3.35
N PHE A 55 -13.91 32.19 -2.18
CA PHE A 55 -12.97 31.80 -1.11
C PHE A 55 -13.68 31.15 0.09
N GLN A 56 -15.02 31.05 0.07
CA GLN A 56 -15.78 30.19 0.98
C GLN A 56 -15.55 28.71 0.59
N TRP A 57 -14.28 28.30 0.54
CA TRP A 57 -13.81 26.94 0.28
C TRP A 57 -14.21 25.96 1.39
N ALA A 58 -14.86 26.47 2.44
CA ALA A 58 -15.27 25.71 3.61
C ALA A 58 -16.29 24.59 3.31
N PHE A 59 -16.93 24.57 2.13
CA PHE A 59 -17.74 23.42 1.72
C PHE A 59 -16.88 22.14 1.63
N ASN A 60 -15.64 22.24 1.12
CA ASN A 60 -14.72 21.12 0.87
C ASN A 60 -13.42 21.22 1.66
N LEU A 61 -13.46 21.77 2.87
CA LEU A 61 -12.30 21.84 3.75
C LEU A 61 -11.70 20.46 4.04
N GLU A 62 -10.52 20.17 3.48
CA GLU A 62 -9.73 18.96 3.73
C GLU A 62 -8.89 19.06 5.01
N PHE A 63 -8.33 20.25 5.27
CA PHE A 63 -7.53 20.54 6.45
C PHE A 63 -8.00 21.84 7.13
N PRO A 64 -8.13 21.88 8.48
CA PRO A 64 -7.91 20.78 9.42
C PRO A 64 -8.92 19.63 9.28
N ARG A 65 -8.50 18.43 9.71
CA ARG A 65 -9.34 17.22 9.66
C ARG A 65 -10.60 17.43 10.48
N ARG A 66 -11.75 17.01 9.93
CA ARG A 66 -13.06 17.11 10.59
C ARG A 66 -13.38 15.93 11.52
N ARG A 67 -12.65 14.81 11.36
CA ARG A 67 -12.91 13.54 12.04
C ARG A 67 -11.92 13.35 13.19
N PRO A 68 -12.37 13.17 14.44
CA PRO A 68 -11.49 12.93 15.58
C PRO A 68 -10.96 11.50 15.59
N ASP A 69 -9.78 11.28 16.18
CA ASP A 69 -9.15 9.96 16.24
C ASP A 69 -10.01 8.91 16.98
N ALA A 70 -10.86 9.36 17.91
CA ALA A 70 -11.82 8.52 18.62
C ALA A 70 -12.82 7.81 17.68
N TRP A 71 -12.99 8.27 16.44
CA TRP A 71 -13.88 7.65 15.45
C TRP A 71 -13.20 6.54 14.63
N ASN A 72 -11.88 6.38 14.71
CA ASN A 72 -11.17 5.44 13.85
C ASN A 72 -11.56 3.98 14.14
N VAL A 73 -11.57 3.57 15.42
CA VAL A 73 -11.97 2.21 15.80
C VAL A 73 -13.46 1.95 15.47
N PRO A 74 -14.42 2.83 15.86
CA PRO A 74 -15.82 2.69 15.46
C PRO A 74 -16.02 2.58 13.94
N GLU A 75 -15.28 3.34 13.14
CA GLU A 75 -15.37 3.26 11.69
C GLU A 75 -14.84 1.92 11.17
N ALA A 76 -13.66 1.48 11.63
CA ALA A 76 -13.10 0.19 11.24
C ALA A 76 -14.05 -0.97 11.57
N GLU A 77 -14.67 -0.95 12.76
CA GLU A 77 -15.70 -1.90 13.18
C GLU A 77 -16.94 -1.83 12.28
N ARG A 78 -17.43 -0.62 11.96
CA ARG A 78 -18.57 -0.41 11.05
C ARG A 78 -18.30 -0.95 9.64
N LEU A 79 -17.05 -0.87 9.19
CA LEU A 79 -16.62 -1.43 7.90
C LEU A 79 -16.48 -2.97 7.95
N GLY A 80 -16.52 -3.56 9.14
CA GLY A 80 -16.42 -5.00 9.37
C GLY A 80 -14.98 -5.51 9.44
N MET A 81 -14.02 -4.62 9.67
CA MET A 81 -12.61 -4.97 9.88
C MET A 81 -12.42 -5.65 11.23
N ARG A 82 -11.33 -6.43 11.34
CA ARG A 82 -10.96 -7.13 12.57
C ARG A 82 -9.48 -6.89 12.86
N ALA A 83 -9.19 -6.66 14.13
CA ALA A 83 -7.83 -6.65 14.64
C ALA A 83 -7.34 -8.10 14.78
N TRP A 84 -6.65 -8.60 13.77
CA TRP A 84 -6.04 -9.93 13.80
C TRP A 84 -4.73 -9.90 14.60
N PRO A 85 -4.34 -11.01 15.25
CA PRO A 85 -2.97 -11.22 15.71
C PRO A 85 -1.98 -10.98 14.57
N LYS A 86 -0.83 -10.41 14.89
CA LYS A 86 0.18 -10.03 13.90
C LYS A 86 0.71 -11.24 13.12
N GLU A 87 0.67 -12.41 13.72
CA GLU A 87 1.04 -13.70 13.14
C GLU A 87 0.11 -14.09 11.98
N ILE A 88 -1.13 -13.59 11.97
CA ILE A 88 -2.09 -13.82 10.90
C ILE A 88 -1.92 -12.73 9.83
N GLY A 89 -2.01 -11.46 10.23
CA GLY A 89 -1.88 -10.35 9.30
C GLY A 89 -1.98 -9.01 10.00
N PHE A 90 -1.58 -7.95 9.31
CA PHE A 90 -1.50 -6.61 9.85
C PHE A 90 -1.65 -5.56 8.74
N TYR A 91 -1.94 -4.32 9.13
CA TYR A 91 -1.85 -3.16 8.26
C TYR A 91 -0.41 -2.66 8.21
N ASN A 92 0.14 -2.57 7.00
CA ASN A 92 1.50 -2.09 6.77
C ASN A 92 1.61 -0.56 6.90
N ALA A 93 2.79 0.01 6.62
CA ALA A 93 3.06 1.45 6.73
C ALA A 93 2.16 2.30 5.81
N GLY A 94 1.72 1.73 4.69
CA GLY A 94 0.76 2.34 3.77
C GLY A 94 -0.70 2.10 4.14
N ASP A 95 -1.01 1.53 5.30
CA ASP A 95 -2.34 1.06 5.71
C ASP A 95 -2.96 0.05 4.71
N ASN A 96 -2.16 -0.84 4.10
CA ASN A 96 -2.65 -2.00 3.35
C ASN A 96 -2.65 -3.23 4.26
N PHE A 97 -3.73 -4.02 4.25
CA PHE A 97 -3.76 -5.26 5.01
C PHE A 97 -2.99 -6.35 4.28
N GLU A 98 -2.00 -6.92 4.95
CA GLU A 98 -1.14 -7.99 4.45
C GLU A 98 -1.25 -9.20 5.38
N LEU A 99 -1.35 -10.39 4.79
CA LEU A 99 -1.25 -11.65 5.52
C LEU A 99 0.22 -12.06 5.62
N THR A 100 0.57 -12.73 6.71
CA THR A 100 1.92 -13.28 6.83
C THR A 100 2.11 -14.48 5.88
N PRO A 101 3.36 -14.79 5.45
CA PRO A 101 3.63 -15.99 4.67
C PRO A 101 3.12 -17.27 5.36
N GLU A 102 3.27 -17.37 6.68
CA GLU A 102 2.78 -18.52 7.44
C GLU A 102 1.25 -18.62 7.43
N ALA A 103 0.54 -17.50 7.56
CA ALA A 103 -0.91 -17.47 7.48
C ALA A 103 -1.42 -17.87 6.09
N HIS A 104 -0.78 -17.40 5.03
CA HIS A 104 -1.09 -17.81 3.66
C HIS A 104 -0.98 -19.34 3.49
N TYR A 105 0.11 -19.93 3.97
CA TYR A 105 0.32 -21.37 3.87
C TYR A 105 -0.71 -22.17 4.69
N ARG A 106 -1.04 -21.72 5.91
CA ARG A 106 -2.05 -22.38 6.75
C ARG A 106 -3.46 -22.30 6.15
N LEU A 107 -3.79 -21.19 5.49
CA LEU A 107 -5.06 -21.07 4.78
C LEU A 107 -5.12 -22.06 3.62
N PHE A 108 -4.04 -22.23 2.86
CA PHE A 108 -3.94 -23.27 1.84
C PHE A 108 -4.10 -24.68 2.45
N ALA A 109 -3.36 -25.00 3.50
CA ALA A 109 -3.42 -26.32 4.13
C ALA A 109 -4.82 -26.68 4.66
N ARG A 110 -5.62 -25.66 5.04
CA ARG A 110 -6.97 -25.86 5.56
C ARG A 110 -8.06 -25.85 4.49
N PHE A 111 -7.96 -24.98 3.50
CA PHE A 111 -9.03 -24.68 2.54
C PHE A 111 -8.65 -25.01 1.10
N GLY A 112 -7.49 -25.64 0.86
CA GLY A 112 -7.00 -25.96 -0.47
C GLY A 112 -7.94 -26.87 -1.25
N ASP A 113 -8.73 -27.70 -0.58
CA ASP A 113 -9.72 -28.61 -1.19
C ASP A 113 -11.15 -28.05 -1.23
N ASP A 114 -11.38 -26.86 -0.68
CA ASP A 114 -12.71 -26.24 -0.64
C ASP A 114 -13.15 -25.80 -2.03
N GLU A 115 -14.46 -25.79 -2.29
CA GLU A 115 -15.05 -25.44 -3.60
C GLU A 115 -14.63 -24.04 -4.07
N HIS A 116 -14.50 -23.09 -3.15
CA HIS A 116 -14.14 -21.70 -3.48
C HIS A 116 -12.65 -21.50 -3.77
N TRP A 117 -11.80 -22.51 -3.55
CA TRP A 117 -10.37 -22.41 -3.86
C TRP A 117 -10.14 -22.44 -5.37
N THR A 118 -9.28 -21.55 -5.86
CA THR A 118 -9.03 -21.38 -7.30
C THR A 118 -7.53 -21.35 -7.61
N ALA A 119 -7.19 -21.39 -8.90
CA ALA A 119 -5.83 -21.22 -9.41
C ALA A 119 -5.11 -19.99 -8.82
N ASP A 120 -5.77 -18.83 -8.83
CA ASP A 120 -5.26 -17.55 -8.27
C ASP A 120 -4.92 -17.63 -6.76
N HIS A 121 -5.66 -18.41 -5.97
CA HIS A 121 -5.33 -18.62 -4.56
C HIS A 121 -4.01 -19.40 -4.40
N SER A 122 -3.74 -20.35 -5.30
CA SER A 122 -2.51 -21.13 -5.30
C SER A 122 -1.32 -20.25 -5.67
N GLU A 123 -1.45 -19.45 -6.74
CA GLU A 123 -0.46 -18.44 -7.12
C GLU A 123 -0.15 -17.50 -5.95
N LYS A 124 -1.17 -16.87 -5.36
CA LYS A 124 -1.00 -15.96 -4.21
C LYS A 124 -0.29 -16.63 -3.03
N THR A 125 -0.59 -17.90 -2.77
CA THR A 125 0.07 -18.65 -1.69
C THR A 125 1.55 -18.84 -1.99
N ILE A 126 1.91 -19.18 -3.23
CA ILE A 126 3.31 -19.33 -3.67
C ILE A 126 4.05 -17.99 -3.60
N ILE A 127 3.45 -16.91 -4.12
CA ILE A 127 4.03 -15.57 -4.10
C ILE A 127 4.25 -15.09 -2.66
N ALA A 128 3.32 -15.37 -1.75
CA ALA A 128 3.49 -15.05 -0.34
C ALA A 128 4.65 -15.81 0.32
N GLN A 129 5.06 -16.97 -0.21
CA GLN A 129 6.21 -17.72 0.30
C GLN A 129 7.56 -17.16 -0.18
N LEU A 130 7.63 -16.25 -1.17
CA LEU A 130 8.91 -15.81 -1.74
C LEU A 130 9.94 -15.31 -0.70
N PRO A 131 9.57 -14.51 0.32
CA PRO A 131 10.52 -14.12 1.36
C PRO A 131 11.05 -15.31 2.17
N VAL A 132 10.20 -16.33 2.43
CA VAL A 132 10.58 -17.57 3.11
C VAL A 132 11.47 -18.43 2.23
N VAL A 133 11.22 -18.43 0.92
CA VAL A 133 12.04 -19.14 -0.07
C VAL A 133 13.44 -18.55 -0.16
N GLU A 134 13.59 -17.22 -0.12
CA GLU A 134 14.92 -16.60 -0.14
C GLU A 134 15.68 -16.81 1.18
N ALA A 135 15.00 -16.67 2.32
CA ALA A 135 15.61 -16.82 3.64
C ALA A 135 15.91 -18.29 4.00
N GLU A 136 14.99 -19.21 3.71
CA GLU A 136 15.06 -20.64 4.02
C GLU A 136 14.62 -21.50 2.80
N PRO A 137 15.48 -21.62 1.76
CA PRO A 137 15.09 -22.24 0.48
C PRO A 137 14.51 -23.65 0.59
N LYS A 138 15.04 -24.49 1.49
CA LYS A 138 14.54 -25.86 1.68
C LYS A 138 13.10 -25.88 2.19
N LEU A 139 12.79 -25.03 3.19
CA LEU A 139 11.45 -24.94 3.76
C LEU A 139 10.50 -24.30 2.76
N GLY A 140 10.88 -23.14 2.21
CA GLY A 140 10.06 -22.39 1.26
C GLY A 140 9.75 -23.18 -0.01
N LEU A 141 10.75 -23.78 -0.66
CA LEU A 141 10.51 -24.61 -1.85
C LEU A 141 9.72 -25.88 -1.52
N GLY A 142 9.88 -26.47 -0.33
CA GLY A 142 9.05 -27.59 0.12
C GLY A 142 7.56 -27.24 0.09
N ARG A 143 7.21 -26.09 0.68
CA ARG A 143 5.83 -25.56 0.70
C ARG A 143 5.34 -25.21 -0.71
N VAL A 144 6.16 -24.54 -1.51
CA VAL A 144 5.83 -24.18 -2.89
C VAL A 144 5.55 -25.42 -3.74
N ASN A 145 6.36 -26.47 -3.61
CA ASN A 145 6.16 -27.73 -4.34
C ASN A 145 4.91 -28.48 -3.87
N GLU A 146 4.48 -28.33 -2.62
CA GLU A 146 3.21 -28.87 -2.13
C GLU A 146 2.02 -28.17 -2.80
N VAL A 147 2.02 -26.83 -2.79
CA VAL A 147 0.98 -26.03 -3.47
C VAL A 147 0.97 -26.30 -4.97
N PHE A 148 2.14 -26.42 -5.61
CA PHE A 148 2.27 -26.75 -7.03
C PHE A 148 1.65 -28.11 -7.36
N ARG A 149 1.99 -29.16 -6.60
CA ARG A 149 1.41 -30.51 -6.80
C ARG A 149 -0.11 -30.52 -6.60
N HIS A 150 -0.60 -29.82 -5.58
CA HIS A 150 -2.03 -29.66 -5.34
C HIS A 150 -2.72 -28.97 -6.52
N HIS A 151 -2.16 -27.86 -6.99
CA HIS A 151 -2.69 -27.10 -8.12
C HIS A 151 -2.73 -27.96 -9.39
N VAL A 152 -1.63 -28.62 -9.76
CA VAL A 152 -1.57 -29.46 -10.96
C VAL A 152 -2.58 -30.61 -10.88
N LYS A 153 -2.76 -31.21 -9.69
CA LYS A 153 -3.76 -32.26 -9.48
C LYS A 153 -5.20 -31.76 -9.65
N ARG A 154 -5.49 -30.52 -9.21
CA ARG A 154 -6.86 -29.99 -9.14
C ARG A 154 -7.28 -29.22 -10.40
N PHE A 155 -6.38 -28.41 -10.95
CA PHE A 155 -6.65 -27.48 -12.05
C PHE A 155 -5.87 -27.83 -13.33
N GLY A 156 -4.88 -28.72 -13.25
CA GLY A 156 -3.98 -29.02 -14.35
C GLY A 156 -2.76 -28.09 -14.40
N ALA A 157 -1.92 -28.28 -15.42
CA ALA A 157 -0.79 -27.41 -15.70
C ALA A 157 -1.28 -26.11 -16.35
N ASP A 158 -0.94 -24.96 -15.76
CA ASP A 158 -1.30 -23.65 -16.30
C ASP A 158 -0.15 -22.63 -16.23
N HIS A 159 -0.26 -21.52 -16.95
CA HIS A 159 0.77 -20.48 -16.95
C HIS A 159 0.96 -19.83 -15.58
N THR A 160 -0.09 -19.73 -14.75
CA THR A 160 -0.04 -18.99 -13.48
C THR A 160 0.83 -19.69 -12.46
N VAL A 161 0.61 -20.99 -12.27
CA VAL A 161 1.33 -21.78 -11.28
C VAL A 161 2.78 -22.01 -11.69
N TYR A 162 3.05 -22.29 -12.98
CA TYR A 162 4.43 -22.47 -13.43
C TYR A 162 5.23 -21.19 -13.28
N ASN A 163 4.66 -20.03 -13.64
CA ASN A 163 5.33 -18.75 -13.45
C ASN A 163 5.58 -18.45 -11.97
N ALA A 164 4.63 -18.74 -11.09
CA ALA A 164 4.81 -18.55 -9.64
C ALA A 164 5.94 -19.43 -9.08
N VAL A 165 6.00 -20.71 -9.46
CA VAL A 165 7.06 -21.64 -9.02
C VAL A 165 8.40 -21.27 -9.63
N MET A 166 8.46 -20.86 -10.90
CA MET A 166 9.68 -20.35 -11.52
C MET A 166 10.22 -19.12 -10.79
N GLN A 167 9.33 -18.19 -10.40
CA GLN A 167 9.72 -17.03 -9.60
C GLN A 167 10.25 -17.45 -8.21
N ALA A 168 9.61 -18.42 -7.56
CA ALA A 168 10.12 -18.99 -6.31
C ALA A 168 11.52 -19.60 -6.47
N ARG A 169 11.75 -20.37 -7.55
CA ARG A 169 13.08 -20.93 -7.87
C ARG A 169 14.11 -19.83 -8.13
N ALA A 170 13.71 -18.73 -8.77
CA ALA A 170 14.58 -17.56 -8.96
C ALA A 170 15.05 -16.98 -7.61
N PHE A 171 14.13 -16.76 -6.66
CA PHE A 171 14.47 -16.28 -5.31
C PHE A 171 15.23 -17.30 -4.46
N ALA A 172 15.08 -18.60 -4.74
CA ALA A 172 15.88 -19.67 -4.15
C ALA A 172 17.32 -19.76 -4.72
N LYS A 173 17.70 -18.90 -5.67
CA LYS A 173 18.96 -18.97 -6.44
C LYS A 173 19.11 -20.27 -7.25
N ASP A 174 17.99 -20.93 -7.55
CA ASP A 174 17.93 -22.18 -8.31
C ASP A 174 17.64 -21.89 -9.80
N TYR A 175 18.66 -21.37 -10.49
CA TYR A 175 18.57 -21.04 -11.91
C TYR A 175 18.27 -22.28 -12.77
N ASP A 176 18.93 -23.40 -12.48
CA ASP A 176 18.78 -24.63 -13.28
C ASP A 176 17.37 -25.21 -13.11
N GLY A 177 16.82 -25.17 -11.89
CA GLY A 177 15.42 -25.54 -11.63
C GLY A 177 14.41 -24.62 -12.35
N ALA A 178 14.67 -23.32 -12.43
CA ALA A 178 13.82 -22.40 -13.19
C ALA A 178 13.85 -22.68 -14.70
N VAL A 179 15.03 -23.00 -15.27
CA VAL A 179 15.19 -23.40 -16.67
C VAL A 179 14.51 -24.75 -16.96
N ALA A 180 14.59 -25.70 -16.02
CA ALA A 180 13.92 -26.99 -16.15
C ALA A 180 12.39 -26.83 -16.24
N LEU A 181 11.79 -26.01 -15.35
CA LEU A 181 10.36 -25.71 -15.41
C LEU A 181 9.96 -24.98 -16.69
N PHE A 182 10.80 -24.05 -17.18
CA PHE A 182 10.55 -23.38 -18.46
C PHE A 182 10.51 -24.39 -19.63
N LYS A 183 11.43 -25.35 -19.66
CA LYS A 183 11.43 -26.41 -20.68
C LYS A 183 10.24 -27.36 -20.53
N GLU A 184 9.84 -27.64 -19.29
CA GLU A 184 8.64 -28.44 -19.01
C GLU A 184 7.37 -27.74 -19.54
N MET A 185 7.23 -26.43 -19.33
CA MET A 185 6.14 -25.64 -19.91
C MET A 185 6.10 -25.79 -21.43
N GLU A 186 7.25 -25.61 -22.11
CA GLU A 186 7.34 -25.79 -23.57
C GLU A 186 6.94 -27.22 -23.98
N GLY A 187 7.39 -28.23 -23.25
CA GLY A 187 7.07 -29.64 -23.52
C GLY A 187 5.59 -29.99 -23.32
N LEU A 188 4.90 -29.28 -22.42
CA LEU A 188 3.46 -29.40 -22.21
C LEU A 188 2.61 -28.59 -23.20
N GLY A 189 3.24 -27.84 -24.10
CA GLY A 189 2.55 -26.94 -25.04
C GLY A 189 2.06 -25.65 -24.39
N LEU A 190 2.52 -25.34 -23.17
CA LEU A 190 2.27 -24.05 -22.53
C LEU A 190 3.27 -23.03 -23.07
N GLU A 191 2.89 -22.29 -24.11
CA GLU A 191 3.75 -21.26 -24.70
C GLU A 191 4.23 -20.27 -23.63
N PRO A 192 5.55 -20.10 -23.43
CA PRO A 192 6.07 -19.23 -22.38
C PRO A 192 5.62 -17.78 -22.54
N SER A 193 5.15 -17.18 -21.44
CA SER A 193 4.64 -15.81 -21.44
C SER A 193 5.75 -14.80 -21.16
N ALA A 194 5.44 -13.50 -21.30
CA ALA A 194 6.30 -12.41 -20.84
C ALA A 194 6.84 -12.65 -19.42
N GLN A 195 5.96 -13.10 -18.52
CA GLN A 195 6.32 -13.37 -17.12
C GLN A 195 7.31 -14.52 -16.99
N SER A 196 7.20 -15.57 -17.82
CA SER A 196 8.13 -16.71 -17.82
C SER A 196 9.56 -16.26 -18.14
N TYR A 197 9.72 -15.40 -19.15
CA TYR A 197 11.02 -14.84 -19.52
C TYR A 197 11.57 -13.86 -18.47
N VAL A 198 10.72 -12.99 -17.91
CA VAL A 198 11.12 -12.09 -16.81
C VAL A 198 11.59 -12.88 -15.59
N ASN A 199 10.94 -14.01 -15.28
CA ASN A 199 11.37 -14.90 -14.19
C ASN A 199 12.74 -15.54 -14.46
N LEU A 200 13.06 -15.90 -15.71
CA LEU A 200 14.40 -16.39 -16.07
C LEU A 200 15.46 -15.30 -15.99
N MET A 201 15.15 -14.07 -16.42
CA MET A 201 16.04 -12.91 -16.25
C MET A 201 16.30 -12.62 -14.77
N LEU A 202 15.26 -12.66 -13.94
CA LEU A 202 15.35 -12.52 -12.48
C LEU A 202 16.21 -13.65 -11.87
N ALA A 203 15.99 -14.90 -12.28
CA ALA A 203 16.75 -16.05 -11.80
C ALA A 203 18.24 -15.93 -12.16
N ALA A 204 18.54 -15.52 -13.41
CA ALA A 204 19.91 -15.28 -13.85
C ALA A 204 20.59 -14.21 -12.99
N ARG A 205 19.90 -13.09 -12.73
CA ARG A 205 20.40 -12.00 -11.87
C ARG A 205 20.67 -12.47 -10.44
N ILE A 206 19.67 -13.06 -9.78
CA ILE A 206 19.75 -13.44 -8.36
C ILE A 206 20.77 -14.57 -8.14
N ALA A 207 20.90 -15.50 -9.10
CA ALA A 207 21.90 -16.56 -9.07
C ALA A 207 23.31 -16.12 -9.51
N GLY A 208 23.51 -14.84 -9.86
CA GLY A 208 24.82 -14.31 -10.26
C GLY A 208 25.34 -14.83 -11.60
N LYS A 209 24.44 -15.21 -12.53
CA LYS A 209 24.81 -15.59 -13.89
C LYS A 209 25.26 -14.35 -14.68
N PRO A 210 26.07 -14.53 -15.75
CA PRO A 210 26.47 -13.41 -16.61
C PRO A 210 25.26 -12.66 -17.17
N LYS A 211 25.35 -11.33 -17.26
CA LYS A 211 24.28 -10.48 -17.82
C LYS A 211 23.83 -10.93 -19.22
N ALA A 212 24.76 -11.43 -20.04
CA ALA A 212 24.49 -12.00 -21.34
C ALA A 212 23.49 -13.18 -21.31
N ALA A 213 23.44 -13.97 -20.23
CA ALA A 213 22.46 -15.05 -20.09
C ALA A 213 21.03 -14.50 -19.90
N ALA A 214 20.88 -13.38 -19.18
CA ALA A 214 19.59 -12.70 -19.08
C ALA A 214 19.20 -12.02 -20.40
N GLU A 215 20.18 -11.49 -21.13
CA GLU A 215 19.97 -10.87 -22.43
C GLU A 215 19.49 -11.89 -23.48
N GLU A 216 20.04 -13.10 -23.47
CA GLU A 216 19.59 -14.19 -24.35
C GLU A 216 18.11 -14.51 -24.13
N HIS A 217 17.67 -14.62 -22.87
CA HIS A 217 16.26 -14.83 -22.54
C HIS A 217 15.38 -13.69 -23.00
N PHE A 218 15.84 -12.44 -22.84
CA PHE A 218 15.12 -11.26 -23.32
C PHE A 218 14.98 -11.25 -24.84
N GLN A 219 16.07 -11.49 -25.58
CA GLN A 219 16.04 -11.54 -27.05
C GLN A 219 15.14 -12.67 -27.54
N ARG A 220 15.18 -13.85 -26.88
CA ARG A 220 14.27 -14.96 -27.18
C ARG A 220 12.81 -14.57 -26.94
N ALA A 221 12.50 -13.88 -25.85
CA ALA A 221 11.15 -13.41 -25.53
C ALA A 221 10.59 -12.48 -26.62
N VAL A 222 11.41 -11.55 -27.12
CA VAL A 222 11.01 -10.64 -28.20
C VAL A 222 10.86 -11.38 -29.53
N SER A 223 11.79 -12.30 -29.85
CA SER A 223 11.71 -13.09 -31.08
C SER A 223 10.46 -13.97 -31.17
N ARG A 224 9.97 -14.45 -30.01
CA ARG A 224 8.73 -15.24 -29.91
C ARG A 224 7.47 -14.39 -29.77
N GLY A 225 7.59 -13.05 -29.75
CA GLY A 225 6.46 -12.15 -29.58
C GLY A 225 5.85 -12.16 -28.17
N ALA A 226 6.51 -12.79 -27.19
CA ALA A 226 6.06 -12.78 -25.80
C ALA A 226 6.28 -11.42 -25.13
N LEU A 227 7.36 -10.72 -25.52
CA LEU A 227 7.61 -9.32 -25.16
C LEU A 227 7.58 -8.44 -26.41
N SER A 228 6.89 -7.30 -26.32
CA SER A 228 6.94 -6.26 -27.34
C SER A 228 7.90 -5.16 -26.89
N ALA A 229 8.97 -4.94 -27.66
CA ALA A 229 9.89 -3.84 -27.46
C ALA A 229 9.59 -2.72 -28.48
N VAL A 230 9.43 -1.49 -27.99
CA VAL A 230 9.23 -0.29 -28.82
C VAL A 230 10.57 0.37 -29.15
N MET A 231 11.54 0.29 -28.22
CA MET A 231 12.90 0.81 -28.44
C MET A 231 13.83 -0.27 -29.01
N ARG A 232 15.08 0.12 -29.27
CA ARG A 232 16.15 -0.83 -29.63
C ARG A 232 16.33 -1.85 -28.51
N LEU A 233 16.58 -3.11 -28.88
CA LEU A 233 16.58 -4.26 -27.95
C LEU A 233 17.55 -4.11 -26.79
N ASP A 234 18.75 -3.57 -27.04
CA ASP A 234 19.74 -3.29 -25.99
C ASP A 234 19.21 -2.30 -24.94
N THR A 235 18.50 -1.27 -25.38
CA THR A 235 17.99 -0.19 -24.53
C THR A 235 16.84 -0.68 -23.68
N GLU A 236 15.93 -1.46 -24.27
CA GLU A 236 14.85 -2.11 -23.51
C GLU A 236 15.40 -3.12 -22.51
N PHE A 237 16.38 -3.94 -22.90
CA PHE A 237 17.02 -4.86 -21.98
C PHE A 237 17.67 -4.13 -20.80
N GLU A 238 18.42 -3.05 -21.05
CA GLU A 238 18.99 -2.21 -19.98
C GLU A 238 17.91 -1.61 -19.07
N MET A 239 16.76 -1.21 -19.62
CA MET A 239 15.63 -0.75 -18.83
C MET A 239 15.07 -1.86 -17.92
N TRP A 240 14.85 -3.06 -18.47
CA TRP A 240 14.39 -4.22 -17.70
C TRP A 240 15.39 -4.60 -16.60
N TRP A 241 16.68 -4.63 -16.95
CA TRP A 241 17.76 -4.92 -16.00
C TRP A 241 17.81 -3.91 -14.85
N ALA A 242 17.73 -2.61 -15.16
CA ALA A 242 17.69 -1.56 -14.16
C ALA A 242 16.46 -1.64 -13.25
N GLN A 243 15.29 -2.07 -13.77
CA GLN A 243 14.12 -2.31 -12.92
C GLN A 243 14.33 -3.49 -11.98
N LEU A 244 14.93 -4.59 -12.45
CA LEU A 244 15.28 -5.73 -11.61
C LEU A 244 16.27 -5.30 -10.50
N GLU A 245 17.26 -4.46 -10.83
CA GLU A 245 18.19 -3.88 -9.87
C GLU A 245 17.50 -3.04 -8.80
N ARG A 246 16.58 -2.14 -9.19
CA ARG A 246 15.78 -1.34 -8.25
C ARG A 246 14.89 -2.18 -7.35
N MET A 247 14.31 -3.27 -7.88
CA MET A 247 13.52 -4.19 -7.07
C MET A 247 14.38 -4.90 -6.02
N GLY A 248 15.62 -5.25 -6.35
CA GLY A 248 16.52 -5.93 -5.41
C GLY A 248 16.12 -7.40 -5.19
N SER A 249 16.33 -7.88 -3.97
CA SER A 249 15.81 -9.14 -3.43
C SER A 249 15.44 -8.93 -1.96
N PHE A 250 14.82 -9.91 -1.30
CA PHE A 250 14.40 -9.77 0.10
C PHE A 250 15.59 -9.71 1.07
N GLU A 251 16.75 -10.25 0.68
CA GLU A 251 17.98 -10.25 1.49
C GLU A 251 19.08 -9.30 0.98
N SER A 252 18.88 -8.57 -0.13
CA SER A 252 19.95 -7.73 -0.73
C SER A 252 20.32 -6.48 0.06
N GLY A 253 19.60 -6.11 1.13
CA GLY A 253 19.83 -4.90 1.93
C GLY A 253 19.55 -3.56 1.20
N GLU A 254 19.63 -3.57 -0.13
CA GLU A 254 19.27 -2.50 -1.05
C GLU A 254 18.10 -2.94 -1.97
N GLY A 255 17.44 -1.98 -2.59
CA GLY A 255 16.27 -2.21 -3.45
C GLY A 255 14.95 -2.30 -2.69
N TYR A 256 13.84 -2.22 -3.42
CA TYR A 256 12.51 -2.13 -2.81
C TYR A 256 12.14 -3.34 -1.96
N LEU A 257 12.51 -4.56 -2.39
CA LEU A 257 12.21 -5.79 -1.66
C LEU A 257 13.07 -5.96 -0.40
N GLY A 258 14.24 -5.30 -0.33
CA GLY A 258 15.13 -5.32 0.83
C GLY A 258 14.63 -4.49 2.01
N VAL A 259 13.61 -3.64 1.82
CA VAL A 259 13.04 -2.79 2.87
C VAL A 259 12.10 -3.61 3.77
N LYS A 260 12.59 -4.00 4.96
CA LYS A 260 11.85 -4.82 5.95
C LYS A 260 10.96 -4.00 6.90
N GLU A 261 10.90 -2.67 6.78
CA GLU A 261 10.10 -1.81 7.65
C GLU A 261 8.61 -1.88 7.29
N THR A 262 7.85 -2.65 8.06
CA THR A 262 6.42 -2.89 7.74
C THR A 262 5.47 -1.92 8.42
N GLY A 263 5.85 -1.22 9.49
CA GLY A 263 4.93 -0.34 10.22
C GLY A 263 3.69 -1.03 10.79
N ALA A 264 3.81 -2.33 11.12
CA ALA A 264 2.71 -3.23 11.44
C ALA A 264 1.75 -2.70 12.52
N LYS A 265 0.46 -2.61 12.17
CA LYS A 265 -0.64 -2.21 13.06
C LYS A 265 -1.83 -3.17 12.93
N PRO A 266 -2.60 -3.39 14.00
CA PRO A 266 -3.80 -4.25 13.95
C PRO A 266 -4.97 -3.61 13.18
N LEU A 267 -5.00 -2.27 13.08
CA LEU A 267 -6.02 -1.49 12.39
C LEU A 267 -5.34 -0.35 11.61
N PRO A 268 -5.97 0.17 10.53
CA PRO A 268 -5.42 1.27 9.76
C PRO A 268 -5.36 2.53 10.62
N LYS A 269 -4.35 3.37 10.38
CA LYS A 269 -4.22 4.66 11.09
C LYS A 269 -5.36 5.61 10.72
N ASP A 270 -5.74 5.62 9.44
CA ASP A 270 -6.79 6.48 8.91
C ASP A 270 -7.83 5.65 8.12
N PRO A 271 -8.90 5.15 8.77
CA PRO A 271 -9.94 4.37 8.09
C PRO A 271 -10.77 5.21 7.10
N PHE A 272 -10.53 6.52 7.05
CA PHE A 272 -11.18 7.44 6.13
C PHE A 272 -10.30 7.82 4.93
N ALA A 273 -9.11 7.22 4.80
CA ALA A 273 -8.23 7.43 3.67
C ALA A 273 -8.94 7.18 2.33
N ILE A 274 -8.59 7.97 1.32
CA ILE A 274 -9.08 7.82 -0.05
C ILE A 274 -8.02 7.14 -0.91
N TRP A 275 -8.45 6.38 -1.92
CA TRP A 275 -7.53 5.86 -2.96
C TRP A 275 -7.62 6.65 -4.26
N GLY A 276 -8.66 7.49 -4.39
CA GLY A 276 -8.92 8.29 -5.58
C GLY A 276 -9.13 9.77 -5.25
N TRP A 277 -10.14 10.40 -5.87
CA TRP A 277 -10.28 11.86 -5.87
C TRP A 277 -11.29 12.42 -4.87
N ASP A 278 -12.14 11.57 -4.27
CA ASP A 278 -13.26 12.00 -3.45
C ASP A 278 -13.59 10.99 -2.34
N ASN A 279 -14.37 11.44 -1.34
CA ASN A 279 -14.89 10.61 -0.26
C ASN A 279 -15.84 9.48 -0.72
N SER A 280 -16.28 9.46 -1.98
CA SER A 280 -16.93 8.30 -2.59
C SER A 280 -15.93 7.20 -2.99
N GLU A 281 -14.66 7.55 -3.21
CA GLU A 281 -13.55 6.67 -3.60
C GLU A 281 -12.64 6.37 -2.39
N ARG A 282 -13.27 5.86 -1.32
CA ARG A 282 -12.59 5.52 -0.06
C ARG A 282 -11.75 4.27 -0.23
N LYS A 283 -10.55 4.28 0.34
CA LYS A 283 -9.66 3.12 0.40
C LYS A 283 -10.32 1.95 1.13
N PHE A 284 -11.04 2.27 2.20
CA PHE A 284 -11.74 1.30 3.01
C PHE A 284 -13.24 1.38 2.80
N VAL A 285 -13.84 0.25 2.46
CA VAL A 285 -15.27 0.10 2.15
C VAL A 285 -15.88 -1.00 2.99
N THR A 286 -17.20 -1.00 3.11
CA THR A 286 -17.93 -2.06 3.81
C THR A 286 -17.79 -3.39 3.05
N LYS A 287 -17.95 -4.52 3.76
CA LYS A 287 -17.95 -5.85 3.12
C LYS A 287 -18.95 -5.96 1.96
N ARG A 288 -20.14 -5.37 2.10
CA ARG A 288 -21.16 -5.35 1.04
C ARG A 288 -20.66 -4.60 -0.19
N GLU A 289 -20.07 -3.42 -0.02
CA GLU A 289 -19.49 -2.65 -1.13
C GLU A 289 -18.34 -3.42 -1.79
N ALA A 290 -17.49 -4.10 -1.01
CA ALA A 290 -16.41 -4.94 -1.55
C ALA A 290 -16.94 -6.13 -2.38
N VAL A 291 -17.96 -6.84 -1.90
CA VAL A 291 -18.62 -7.91 -2.66
C VAL A 291 -19.24 -7.38 -3.94
N THR A 292 -19.95 -6.25 -3.89
CA THR A 292 -20.50 -5.61 -5.10
C THR A 292 -19.39 -5.22 -6.08
N ALA A 293 -18.25 -4.72 -5.60
CA ALA A 293 -17.11 -4.39 -6.45
C ALA A 293 -16.52 -5.64 -7.13
N GLU A 294 -16.44 -6.76 -6.42
CA GLU A 294 -16.00 -8.05 -6.98
C GLU A 294 -16.97 -8.57 -8.05
N VAL A 295 -18.28 -8.52 -7.79
CA VAL A 295 -19.33 -8.87 -8.77
C VAL A 295 -19.19 -7.99 -10.02
N ASN A 296 -19.00 -6.69 -9.85
CA ASN A 296 -18.79 -5.77 -10.97
C ASN A 296 -17.52 -6.11 -11.75
N ARG A 297 -16.41 -6.46 -11.09
CA ARG A 297 -15.17 -6.86 -11.77
C ARG A 297 -15.37 -8.08 -12.68
N ARG A 298 -16.18 -9.05 -12.23
CA ARG A 298 -16.47 -10.26 -13.01
C ARG A 298 -17.48 -10.04 -14.12
N THR A 299 -18.53 -9.25 -13.87
CA THR A 299 -19.64 -9.03 -14.81
C THR A 299 -19.37 -7.93 -15.83
N ARG A 300 -18.53 -6.94 -15.48
CA ARG A 300 -18.19 -5.79 -16.31
C ARG A 300 -16.68 -5.78 -16.50
N SER A 301 -16.21 -6.49 -17.53
CA SER A 301 -14.80 -6.53 -17.97
C SER A 301 -14.36 -5.20 -18.59
N ALA A 302 -14.60 -4.08 -17.89
CA ALA A 302 -14.53 -2.72 -18.39
C ALA A 302 -13.11 -2.11 -18.37
N GLY A 303 -12.07 -2.91 -18.14
CA GLY A 303 -10.69 -2.43 -18.01
C GLY A 303 -9.96 -2.17 -19.34
N MET A 304 -10.57 -2.50 -20.48
CA MET A 304 -9.88 -2.46 -21.78
C MET A 304 -9.89 -1.09 -22.46
N THR A 305 -10.75 -0.16 -22.03
CA THR A 305 -10.87 1.16 -22.65
C THR A 305 -10.78 2.29 -21.63
N GLY A 306 -9.87 3.24 -21.87
CA GLY A 306 -9.81 4.51 -21.15
C GLY A 306 -10.19 5.64 -22.10
N THR A 307 -11.19 6.44 -21.74
CA THR A 307 -11.62 7.60 -22.54
C THR A 307 -11.48 8.89 -21.74
N VAL A 308 -11.18 9.99 -22.44
CA VAL A 308 -11.14 11.34 -21.83
C VAL A 308 -12.49 11.67 -21.19
N TYR A 309 -13.60 11.27 -21.81
CA TYR A 309 -14.94 11.45 -21.27
C TYR A 309 -15.08 10.83 -19.87
N ASN A 310 -14.68 9.57 -19.69
CA ASN A 310 -14.77 8.90 -18.39
C ASN A 310 -13.86 9.56 -17.34
N SER A 311 -12.67 10.02 -17.74
CA SER A 311 -11.75 10.74 -16.86
C SER A 311 -12.34 12.07 -16.37
N VAL A 312 -12.95 12.85 -17.26
CA VAL A 312 -13.61 14.13 -16.92
C VAL A 312 -14.86 13.88 -16.08
N LEU A 313 -15.66 12.87 -16.42
CA LEU A 313 -16.86 12.51 -15.65
C LEU A 313 -16.53 12.07 -14.21
N ARG A 314 -15.35 11.49 -14.00
CA ARG A 314 -14.86 11.09 -12.66
C ARG A 314 -14.56 12.29 -11.77
N GLU A 315 -14.29 13.46 -12.34
CA GLU A 315 -13.92 14.66 -11.58
C GLU A 315 -15.02 15.04 -10.56
N PRO A 316 -14.67 15.18 -9.28
CA PRO A 316 -15.66 15.31 -8.21
C PRO A 316 -16.12 16.74 -7.93
N TRP A 317 -15.95 17.68 -8.87
CA TRP A 317 -16.26 19.10 -8.64
C TRP A 317 -17.77 19.36 -8.53
N PHE A 318 -18.61 18.53 -9.16
CA PHE A 318 -20.07 18.60 -9.06
C PHE A 318 -20.68 17.58 -8.09
N LYS A 319 -19.87 16.68 -7.51
CA LYS A 319 -20.36 15.67 -6.56
C LYS A 319 -20.79 16.33 -5.25
N TYR A 320 -21.86 15.82 -4.65
CA TYR A 320 -22.32 16.31 -3.35
C TYR A 320 -21.31 15.98 -2.25
N ARG A 321 -20.77 17.03 -1.61
CA ARG A 321 -19.78 16.94 -0.52
C ARG A 321 -20.28 17.51 0.81
N GLY A 322 -21.60 17.65 0.95
CA GLY A 322 -22.19 18.12 2.20
C GLY A 322 -22.08 17.10 3.33
N MET A 323 -22.25 17.59 4.57
CA MET A 323 -22.16 16.77 5.78
C MET A 323 -23.38 15.88 5.94
N ARG A 324 -23.17 14.57 6.10
CA ARG A 324 -24.23 13.61 6.47
C ARG A 324 -24.44 13.63 7.97
N ALA A 325 -25.56 13.06 8.42
CA ALA A 325 -25.86 12.95 9.85
C ALA A 325 -24.82 12.10 10.62
N ALA A 326 -24.16 11.16 9.96
CA ALA A 326 -23.05 10.38 10.53
C ALA A 326 -21.76 11.20 10.65
N ASP A 327 -21.50 12.17 9.76
CA ASP A 327 -20.32 13.03 9.86
C ASP A 327 -20.40 14.00 11.05
N ARG A 328 -21.59 14.20 11.63
CA ARG A 328 -21.79 15.00 12.85
C ARG A 328 -21.79 14.15 14.13
N ARG A 329 -22.39 12.96 14.08
CA ARG A 329 -22.60 12.08 15.25
C ARG A 329 -21.51 11.03 15.45
N GLY A 330 -20.73 10.78 14.41
CA GLY A 330 -19.77 9.68 14.35
C GLY A 330 -20.34 8.41 13.72
N PRO A 331 -19.46 7.43 13.45
CA PRO A 331 -19.85 6.12 12.94
C PRO A 331 -20.84 5.47 13.89
N LYS A 332 -21.96 4.97 13.34
CA LYS A 332 -22.87 4.12 14.11
C LYS A 332 -22.20 2.75 14.27
N VAL A 333 -21.69 2.47 15.48
CA VAL A 333 -21.39 1.10 15.88
C VAL A 333 -22.73 0.37 15.98
N GLY A 334 -22.87 -0.80 15.37
CA GLY A 334 -24.10 -1.57 15.49
C GLY A 334 -24.45 -1.78 16.97
N SER A 335 -25.71 -1.59 17.34
CA SER A 335 -26.19 -1.49 18.72
C SER A 335 -26.18 -2.82 19.52
N ALA A 336 -25.34 -3.79 19.13
CA ALA A 336 -25.26 -5.08 19.80
C ALA A 336 -23.81 -5.36 20.25
N PRO A 337 -23.58 -5.62 21.56
CA PRO A 337 -22.29 -6.10 22.09
C PRO A 337 -21.78 -7.39 21.42
N SER A 338 -22.64 -8.06 20.63
CA SER A 338 -22.36 -9.26 19.85
C SER A 338 -21.72 -9.03 18.46
N GLN A 339 -21.47 -7.78 18.05
CA GLN A 339 -20.87 -7.48 16.73
C GLN A 339 -19.36 -7.24 16.72
N ARG A 340 -18.73 -7.03 17.88
CA ARG A 340 -17.29 -7.29 17.98
C ARG A 340 -17.12 -8.79 17.82
N ALA A 341 -16.25 -9.20 16.90
CA ALA A 341 -15.86 -10.60 16.80
C ALA A 341 -15.16 -10.96 18.11
N ASN A 342 -15.93 -11.48 19.05
CA ASN A 342 -15.42 -11.83 20.36
C ASN A 342 -14.80 -13.22 20.25
N TRP A 343 -13.54 -13.29 20.62
CA TRP A 343 -12.71 -14.49 20.56
C TRP A 343 -12.84 -15.33 21.85
N PHE A 344 -14.05 -15.41 22.43
CA PHE A 344 -14.26 -16.10 23.72
C PHE A 344 -13.99 -17.60 23.65
N ASP A 345 -14.14 -18.21 22.47
CA ASP A 345 -13.86 -19.63 22.25
C ASP A 345 -12.41 -19.92 21.80
N VAL A 346 -11.52 -18.92 21.88
CA VAL A 346 -10.10 -19.14 21.55
C VAL A 346 -9.38 -19.76 22.74
N THR A 347 -8.59 -20.81 22.47
CA THR A 347 -7.74 -21.46 23.48
C THR A 347 -6.86 -20.43 24.19
N ASN A 348 -6.73 -20.56 25.52
CA ASN A 348 -5.88 -19.67 26.31
C ASN A 348 -4.48 -19.59 25.69
N PRO A 349 -3.91 -18.38 25.54
CA PRO A 349 -2.59 -18.23 24.93
C PRO A 349 -1.54 -18.93 25.79
N THR A 350 -0.87 -19.93 25.22
CA THR A 350 0.13 -20.75 25.92
C THR A 350 1.52 -20.11 25.98
N GLU A 351 1.82 -19.16 25.09
CA GLU A 351 3.16 -18.55 24.91
C GLU A 351 3.20 -17.04 25.23
N THR A 352 2.41 -16.57 26.19
CA THR A 352 2.30 -15.12 26.49
C THR A 352 3.54 -14.38 27.03
N PRO A 353 4.72 -14.98 27.32
CA PRO A 353 5.92 -14.18 27.62
C PRO A 353 7.11 -14.32 26.65
N SER A 354 7.04 -15.10 25.56
CA SER A 354 8.17 -15.20 24.63
C SER A 354 7.96 -14.35 23.38
N VAL A 355 8.85 -13.37 23.19
CA VAL A 355 9.10 -12.59 21.96
C VAL A 355 8.22 -11.34 21.79
N TYR A 356 8.65 -10.24 22.41
CA TYR A 356 9.18 -9.07 21.68
C TYR A 356 10.15 -8.34 22.62
N LYS A 357 11.30 -8.96 22.92
CA LYS A 357 12.39 -8.27 23.64
C LYS A 357 12.80 -7.07 22.80
N ARG A 358 12.55 -5.85 23.31
CA ARG A 358 13.18 -4.62 22.84
C ARG A 358 14.68 -4.88 22.71
N ARG A 359 15.26 -4.66 21.54
CA ARG A 359 16.71 -4.42 21.45
C ARG A 359 17.03 -3.30 22.46
N PRO A 360 17.99 -3.47 23.36
CA PRO A 360 18.41 -2.38 24.23
C PRO A 360 18.92 -1.25 23.34
N ALA A 361 18.44 -0.03 23.58
CA ALA A 361 18.98 1.17 22.97
C ALA A 361 20.47 1.25 23.32
N THR A 362 21.33 1.11 22.32
CA THR A 362 22.74 1.47 22.44
C THR A 362 22.83 2.98 22.64
N LYS A 363 23.61 3.37 23.66
CA LYS A 363 23.90 4.76 24.04
C LYS A 363 24.64 5.52 22.94
#